data_AF-A0A2V6D2R3-F1
#
_entry.id   AF-A0A2V6D2R3-F1
#
_cell.length_a   1.000
_cell.length_b   1.000
_cell.length_c   1.000
_cell.angle_alpha   90.00
_cell.angle_beta   90.00
_cell.angle_gamma   90.00
#
_symmetry.space_group_name_H-M   'P 1'
#
loop_
_entity.id
_entity.type
_entity.pdbx_description
1 polymer ?
#
loop_
_entity_poly.entity_id
_entity_poly.type
_entity_poly.pdbx_seq_one_letter_code
_entity_poly.pdbx_strand_id
1 'polypeptide(L)'
;MVVKREPSFGWNLAFHLQIDGRSVATIGKGHYYDGWLPAGRHLLTVNTASYVGLPQPTSTIVNVEPGGTYVFTALWDSNLIFLRPSGVWLTPGKEWELRPH
;
A
#
# COMPACT_ATOMS: atom_id res chain seq x y z
N MET A 1 -0.69 3.92 7.96
CA MET A 1 -0.92 3.20 6.68
C MET A 1 0.05 2.04 6.63
N VAL A 2 -0.44 0.87 6.21
CA VAL A 2 0.38 -0.34 6.10
C VAL A 2 0.34 -0.86 4.65
N VAL A 3 1.51 -1.17 4.09
CA VAL A 3 1.62 -1.85 2.79
C VAL A 3 2.39 -3.14 2.95
N LYS A 4 1.71 -4.23 2.64
CA LYS A 4 2.25 -5.59 2.68
C LYS A 4 2.62 -6.06 1.28
N ARG A 5 3.42 -7.12 1.24
CA ARG A 5 3.80 -7.85 0.03
C ARG A 5 3.15 -9.23 0.04
N GLU A 6 2.46 -9.60 -1.03
CA GLU A 6 1.93 -10.96 -1.19
C GLU A 6 3.09 -11.98 -1.23
N PRO A 7 2.95 -13.17 -0.63
CA PRO A 7 3.97 -14.21 -0.70
C PRO A 7 4.30 -14.68 -2.13
N SER A 8 3.36 -14.54 -3.08
CA SER A 8 3.50 -14.97 -4.47
C SER A 8 4.61 -14.28 -5.25
N PHE A 9 5.16 -13.17 -4.74
CA PHE A 9 6.35 -12.51 -5.29
C PHE A 9 7.62 -13.40 -5.25
N GLY A 10 7.60 -14.55 -4.59
CA GLY A 10 8.79 -15.39 -4.45
C GLY A 10 9.84 -14.75 -3.55
N TRP A 11 11.11 -15.11 -3.72
CA TRP A 11 12.20 -14.68 -2.83
C TRP A 11 13.05 -13.52 -3.38
N ASN A 12 13.05 -13.32 -4.70
CA ASN A 12 13.92 -12.41 -5.44
C ASN A 12 13.23 -11.10 -5.90
N LEU A 13 11.91 -10.97 -5.71
CA LEU A 13 11.18 -9.77 -6.14
C LEU A 13 10.98 -8.78 -4.98
N ALA A 14 11.37 -7.53 -5.20
CA ALA A 14 11.04 -6.39 -4.36
C ALA A 14 10.35 -5.30 -5.18
N PHE A 15 9.66 -4.38 -4.52
CA PHE A 15 9.02 -3.24 -5.16
C PHE A 15 9.29 -1.94 -4.42
N HIS A 16 9.36 -0.84 -5.15
CA HIS A 16 9.37 0.49 -4.55
C HIS A 16 7.95 0.97 -4.36
N LEU A 17 7.71 1.59 -3.21
CA LEU A 17 6.48 2.30 -2.89
C LEU A 17 6.75 3.80 -2.96
N GLN A 18 5.91 4.50 -3.71
CA GLN A 18 5.87 5.95 -3.73
C GLN A 18 4.52 6.45 -3.22
N ILE A 19 4.55 7.55 -2.48
CA ILE A 19 3.37 8.27 -2.02
C ILE A 19 3.49 9.69 -2.56
N ASP A 20 2.49 10.14 -3.32
CA ASP A 20 2.45 11.46 -3.95
C ASP A 20 3.72 11.77 -4.78
N GLY A 21 4.22 10.75 -5.48
CA GLY A 21 5.42 10.82 -6.32
C GLY A 21 6.75 10.75 -5.55
N ARG A 22 6.73 10.63 -4.21
CA ARG A 22 7.94 10.50 -3.38
C ARG A 22 8.17 9.05 -3.01
N SER A 23 9.37 8.53 -3.26
CA SER A 23 9.75 7.19 -2.79
C SER A 23 9.83 7.17 -1.27
N VAL A 24 9.09 6.24 -0.64
CA VAL A 24 9.04 6.10 0.83
C VAL A 24 9.63 4.79 1.32
N ALA A 25 9.65 3.75 0.50
CA ALA A 25 10.17 2.44 0.89
C ALA A 25 10.50 1.55 -0.31
N THR A 26 11.40 0.60 -0.09
CA THR A 26 11.61 -0.59 -0.94
C THR A 26 11.22 -1.81 -0.12
N ILE A 27 10.24 -2.58 -0.59
CA ILE A 27 9.62 -3.67 0.17
C ILE A 27 10.00 -5.02 -0.47
N GLY A 28 10.84 -5.77 0.24
CA GLY A 28 11.26 -7.13 -0.11
C GLY A 28 10.56 -8.21 0.71
N LYS A 29 11.02 -9.46 0.57
CA LYS A 29 10.51 -10.61 1.33
C LYS A 29 10.61 -10.35 2.85
N GLY A 30 9.54 -10.61 3.59
CA GLY A 30 9.50 -10.48 5.05
C GLY A 30 9.40 -9.04 5.56
N HIS A 31 9.37 -8.05 4.65
CA HIS A 31 9.24 -6.64 4.99
C HIS A 31 7.85 -6.12 4.60
N TYR A 32 7.44 -5.07 5.30
CA TYR A 32 6.25 -4.28 5.01
C TYR A 32 6.58 -2.82 5.30
N TYR A 33 5.82 -1.93 4.70
CA TYR A 33 5.84 -0.51 5.08
C TYR A 33 4.76 -0.27 6.12
N ASP A 34 5.12 0.43 7.18
CA ASP A 34 4.19 1.04 8.12
C ASP A 34 4.64 2.48 8.36
N GLY A 35 3.74 3.41 8.07
CA GLY A 35 4.03 4.82 8.17
C GLY A 35 2.76 5.64 8.30
N TRP A 36 2.89 6.80 8.92
CA TRP A 36 1.81 7.74 9.06
C TRP A 36 1.54 8.45 7.72
N LEU A 37 0.26 8.63 7.40
CA LEU A 37 -0.20 9.34 6.22
C LEU A 37 -1.26 10.36 6.67
N PRO A 38 -1.15 11.65 6.31
CA PRO A 38 -2.15 12.65 6.64
C PRO A 38 -3.55 12.27 6.12
N ALA A 39 -4.58 12.89 6.69
CA ALA A 39 -5.91 12.80 6.10
C ALA A 39 -5.94 13.56 4.77
N GLY A 40 -6.66 13.01 3.79
CA GLY A 40 -6.77 13.57 2.45
C GLY A 40 -6.57 12.54 1.35
N ARG A 41 -6.52 13.04 0.10
CA ARG A 41 -6.33 12.23 -1.09
C ARG A 41 -4.84 12.04 -1.36
N HIS A 42 -4.41 10.79 -1.44
CA HIS A 42 -3.02 10.40 -1.72
C HIS A 42 -2.95 9.46 -2.91
N LEU A 43 -1.88 9.60 -3.71
CA LEU A 43 -1.58 8.72 -4.82
C LEU A 43 -0.49 7.72 -4.41
N LEU A 44 -0.83 6.44 -4.38
CA LEU A 44 0.10 5.36 -4.09
C LEU A 44 0.56 4.75 -5.40
N THR A 45 1.87 4.77 -5.66
CA THR A 45 2.45 4.15 -6.85
C THR A 45 3.39 3.04 -6.44
N VAL A 46 3.23 1.87 -7.05
CA VAL A 46 4.15 0.74 -6.91
C VAL A 46 4.84 0.47 -8.22
N ASN A 47 6.15 0.25 -8.16
CA ASN A 47 6.94 -0.21 -9.30
C ASN A 47 7.97 -1.23 -8.84
N THR A 48 8.52 -1.98 -9.77
CA THR A 48 9.36 -3.13 -9.44
C THR A 48 10.80 -2.72 -9.30
N ALA A 49 11.41 -3.10 -8.18
CA ALA A 49 12.81 -2.78 -7.90
C ALA A 49 13.79 -3.77 -8.57
N SER A 50 13.32 -4.99 -8.86
CA SER A 50 14.19 -6.09 -9.27
C SER A 50 14.44 -6.18 -10.79
N TYR A 51 13.63 -5.55 -11.63
CA TYR A 51 13.74 -5.62 -13.09
C TYR A 51 13.66 -4.23 -13.72
N VAL A 52 14.66 -3.88 -14.53
CA VAL A 52 14.68 -2.64 -15.31
C VAL A 52 13.77 -2.83 -16.53
N GLY A 53 12.76 -1.97 -16.68
CA GLY A 53 11.90 -1.92 -17.87
C GLY A 53 10.60 -2.71 -17.83
N LEU A 54 10.37 -3.55 -16.81
CA LEU A 54 9.12 -4.29 -16.57
C LEU A 54 9.00 -4.64 -15.10
N PRO A 55 7.79 -4.75 -14.52
CA PRO A 55 6.48 -4.19 -14.88
C PRO A 55 6.35 -2.67 -14.97
N GLN A 56 5.29 -2.21 -15.64
CA GLN A 56 4.86 -0.81 -15.57
C GLN A 56 4.45 -0.43 -14.13
N PRO A 57 4.75 0.79 -13.67
CA PRO A 57 4.24 1.29 -12.41
C PRO A 57 2.70 1.28 -12.41
N THR A 58 2.10 0.82 -11.30
CA THR A 58 0.65 0.94 -11.09
C THR A 58 0.39 1.94 -9.98
N SER A 59 -0.58 2.82 -10.21
CA SER A 59 -1.02 3.80 -9.23
C SER A 59 -2.44 3.52 -8.75
N THR A 60 -2.68 3.75 -7.47
CA THR A 60 -4.02 3.73 -6.86
C THR A 60 -4.22 4.96 -5.99
N ILE A 61 -5.45 5.47 -5.97
CA ILE A 61 -5.80 6.63 -5.14
C ILE A 61 -6.43 6.11 -3.86
N VAL A 62 -5.98 6.64 -2.73
CA VAL A 62 -6.61 6.43 -1.43
C VAL A 62 -7.06 7.75 -0.86
N ASN A 63 -8.28 7.78 -0.31
CA ASN A 63 -8.76 8.88 0.50
C ASN A 63 -8.65 8.45 1.96
N VAL A 64 -7.73 9.07 2.69
CA VAL A 64 -7.43 8.77 4.08
C VAL A 64 -8.30 9.64 4.97
N GLU A 65 -9.06 9.00 5.85
CA GLU A 65 -9.81 9.69 6.90
C GLU A 65 -9.01 9.72 8.21
N PRO A 66 -9.19 10.76 9.04
CA PRO A 66 -8.63 10.80 10.38
C PRO A 66 -9.06 9.57 11.20
N GLY A 67 -8.10 8.96 11.91
CA GLY A 67 -8.36 7.80 12.76
C GLY A 67 -8.51 6.46 12.02
N GLY A 68 -8.18 6.40 10.72
CA GLY A 68 -8.12 5.15 9.96
C GLY A 68 -6.69 4.66 9.71
N THR A 69 -6.47 3.36 9.90
CA THR A 69 -5.27 2.65 9.41
C THR A 69 -5.64 1.82 8.18
N TYR A 70 -5.30 2.35 7.01
CA TYR A 70 -5.52 1.71 5.72
C TYR A 70 -4.43 0.67 5.46
N VAL A 71 -4.85 -0.53 5.06
CA VAL A 71 -3.96 -1.66 4.76
C VAL A 71 -4.09 -2.03 3.29
N PHE A 72 -2.96 -2.09 2.60
CA PHE A 72 -2.86 -2.57 1.23
C PHE A 72 -1.94 -3.77 1.14
N THR A 73 -2.20 -4.64 0.18
CA THR A 73 -1.30 -5.73 -0.19
C THR A 73 -0.91 -5.54 -1.65
N ALA A 74 0.39 -5.49 -1.90
CA ALA A 74 0.93 -5.51 -3.24
C ALA A 74 0.88 -6.95 -3.76
N LEU A 75 0.32 -7.11 -4.96
CA LEU A 75 0.17 -8.38 -5.67
C LEU A 75 1.05 -8.38 -6.92
N TRP A 76 1.51 -9.57 -7.29
CA TRP A 76 2.23 -9.82 -8.53
C TRP A 76 1.41 -10.78 -9.39
N ASP A 77 1.08 -10.36 -10.60
CA ASP A 77 0.43 -11.19 -11.59
C ASP A 77 1.11 -11.00 -12.95
N SER A 78 1.78 -12.02 -13.47
CA SER A 78 2.21 -12.10 -14.86
C SER A 78 2.89 -10.84 -15.44
N ASN A 79 3.77 -10.20 -14.66
CA ASN A 79 4.43 -8.91 -14.95
C ASN A 79 3.57 -7.64 -14.74
N LEU A 80 2.57 -7.72 -13.86
CA LEU A 80 1.87 -6.57 -13.30
C LEU A 80 2.04 -6.58 -11.79
N ILE A 81 2.42 -5.44 -11.24
CA ILE A 81 2.36 -5.18 -9.81
C ILE A 81 1.22 -4.22 -9.53
N PHE A 82 0.37 -4.51 -8.55
CA PHE A 82 -0.72 -3.61 -8.18
C PHE A 82 -1.05 -3.69 -6.69
N LEU A 83 -1.65 -2.62 -6.17
CA LEU A 83 -2.09 -2.55 -4.78
C LEU A 83 -3.57 -2.92 -4.68
N ARG A 84 -3.86 -3.89 -3.81
CA ARG A 84 -5.23 -4.24 -3.43
C ARG A 84 -5.52 -3.75 -2.01
N PRO A 85 -6.61 -2.99 -1.79
CA PRO A 85 -7.11 -2.70 -0.45
C PRO A 85 -7.38 -4.03 0.29
N SER A 86 -6.77 -4.18 1.45
CA SER A 86 -6.91 -5.39 2.29
C SER A 86 -7.74 -5.13 3.54
N GLY A 87 -8.01 -3.87 3.86
CA GLY A 87 -8.90 -3.47 4.95
C GLY A 87 -8.60 -2.07 5.45
N VAL A 88 -9.47 -1.59 6.33
CA VAL A 88 -9.28 -0.37 7.11
C VAL A 88 -9.53 -0.72 8.57
N TRP A 89 -8.54 -0.48 9.43
CA TRP A 89 -8.71 -0.59 10.87
C TRP A 89 -9.01 0.79 11.41
N LEU A 90 -10.18 0.96 12.01
CA LEU A 90 -10.58 2.22 12.61
C LEU A 90 -10.08 2.30 14.04
N THR A 91 -9.77 3.50 14.51
CA THR A 91 -9.61 3.72 15.95
C THR A 91 -10.94 3.48 16.66
N PRO A 92 -10.93 3.04 17.94
CA PRO A 92 -12.16 2.84 18.69
C PRO A 92 -13.07 4.07 18.66
N GLY A 93 -12.51 5.28 18.78
CA GLY A 93 -13.26 6.54 18.70
C GLY A 93 -14.03 6.71 17.38
N LYS A 94 -13.43 6.32 16.25
CA LYS A 94 -14.09 6.39 14.94
C LYS A 94 -15.15 5.30 14.78
N GLU A 95 -14.94 4.12 15.36
CA GLU A 95 -15.97 3.08 15.40
C GLU A 95 -17.20 3.51 16.21
N TRP A 96 -17.02 4.22 17.33
CA TRP A 96 -18.12 4.74 18.14
C TRP A 96 -18.97 5.78 17.40
N GLU A 97 -18.35 6.68 16.63
CA GLU A 97 -19.03 7.70 15.82
C GLU A 97 -19.94 7.10 14.73
N LEU A 98 -19.60 5.92 14.21
CA LEU A 98 -20.33 5.28 13.11
C LEU A 98 -21.49 4.38 13.57
N ARG A 99 -21.69 4.19 14.89
CA ARG A 99 -22.81 3.37 15.39
C ARG A 99 -24.13 4.14 15.26
N PRO A 100 -25.19 3.52 14.70
CA PRO A 100 -26.51 4.13 14.72
C PRO A 100 -27.00 4.27 16.18
N HIS A 101 -27.53 5.44 16.50
CA HIS A 101 -28.15 5.77 17.78
C HIS A 101 -29.59 5.22 17.87
#